data_AF-A0A3R7SVY2-F1
#
_entry.id   AF-A0A3R7SVY2-F1
#
_cell.length_a   1.000
_cell.length_b   1.000
_cell.length_c   1.000
_cell.angle_alpha   90.00
_cell.angle_beta   90.00
_cell.angle_gamma   90.00
#
_symmetry.space_group_name_H-M   'P 1'
#
loop_
_entity.id
_entity.type
_entity.pdbx_description
1 polymer ?
#
loop_
_entity_poly.entity_id
_entity_poly.type
_entity_poly.pdbx_seq_one_letter_code
_entity_poly.pdbx_strand_id
1 'polypeptide(L)'
;MINYQMRRDIMKFQVYQIQFTESQYRAINSNETVPAFEARNRMTMDFGGDNIGNIASDAFEAGYYTHVSNIEAADLEQVFEIGNIGPESDIERLGRMSSISVGDILIDESGTKSVVASFGFKEVN
;
A
#
# COMPACT_ATOMS: atom_id res chain seq x y z
N MET A 1 -35.29 16.26 -14.93
CA MET A 1 -34.48 15.80 -13.79
C MET A 1 -33.26 15.12 -14.39
N ILE A 2 -32.09 15.75 -14.33
CA ILE A 2 -30.84 15.15 -14.81
C ILE A 2 -30.16 14.56 -13.57
N ASN A 3 -30.10 13.23 -13.48
CA ASN A 3 -29.31 12.54 -12.46
C ASN A 3 -27.83 12.73 -12.80
N TYR A 4 -27.24 13.79 -12.27
CA TYR A 4 -25.80 14.00 -12.27
C TYR A 4 -25.20 13.26 -11.05
N GLN A 5 -25.35 11.93 -11.02
CA GLN A 5 -24.38 11.13 -10.29
C GLN A 5 -23.10 11.25 -11.12
N MET A 6 -22.14 12.05 -10.66
CA MET A 6 -20.79 12.03 -11.21
C MET A 6 -20.35 10.57 -11.18
N ARG A 7 -20.29 9.91 -12.34
CA ARG A 7 -19.52 8.69 -12.47
C ARG A 7 -18.08 9.13 -12.19
N ARG A 8 -17.59 8.82 -10.99
CA ARG A 8 -16.14 8.87 -10.79
C ARG A 8 -15.57 7.84 -11.76
N ASP A 9 -14.62 8.25 -12.57
CA ASP A 9 -13.96 7.34 -13.49
C ASP A 9 -13.25 6.28 -12.65
N ILE A 10 -13.63 5.02 -12.86
CA ILE A 10 -12.99 3.89 -12.19
C ILE A 10 -11.61 3.72 -12.83
N MET A 11 -10.60 3.62 -11.99
CA MET A 11 -9.20 3.44 -12.35
C MET A 11 -8.68 2.15 -11.72
N LYS A 12 -7.67 1.55 -12.33
CA LYS A 12 -6.93 0.44 -11.73
C LYS A 12 -5.78 0.95 -10.86
N PHE A 13 -5.81 0.60 -9.59
CA PHE A 13 -4.74 0.87 -8.63
C PHE A 13 -3.92 -0.40 -8.40
N GLN A 14 -2.60 -0.31 -8.52
CA GLN A 14 -1.70 -1.38 -8.14
C GLN A 14 -1.42 -1.30 -6.63
N VAL A 15 -1.50 -2.44 -5.94
CA VAL A 15 -1.25 -2.52 -4.50
C VAL A 15 0.10 -3.20 -4.25
N TYR A 16 0.97 -2.51 -3.53
CA TYR A 16 2.29 -2.97 -3.15
C TYR A 16 2.39 -3.13 -1.64
N GLN A 17 2.81 -4.31 -1.19
CA GLN A 17 2.98 -4.63 0.23
C GLN A 17 4.38 -5.20 0.49
N ILE A 18 4.96 -4.86 1.64
CA ILE A 18 6.20 -5.49 2.11
C ILE A 18 5.87 -6.91 2.59
N GLN A 19 6.42 -7.90 1.90
CA GLN A 19 6.28 -9.32 2.24
C GLN A 19 7.60 -9.87 2.78
N PHE A 20 7.53 -10.78 3.76
CA PHE A 20 8.70 -11.43 4.32
C PHE A 20 8.73 -12.91 3.94
N THR A 21 9.93 -13.38 3.62
CA THR A 21 10.23 -14.81 3.47
C THR A 21 10.30 -15.51 4.82
N GLU A 22 10.18 -16.82 4.83
CA GLU A 22 10.37 -17.64 6.04
C GLU A 22 11.73 -17.38 6.72
N SER A 23 12.80 -17.22 5.94
CA SER A 23 14.12 -16.85 6.47
C SER A 23 14.13 -15.47 7.13
N GLN A 24 13.46 -14.48 6.54
CA GLN A 24 13.35 -13.15 7.13
C GLN A 24 12.50 -13.17 8.40
N TYR A 25 11.40 -13.93 8.44
CA TYR A 25 10.62 -14.11 9.67
C TYR A 25 11.45 -14.74 10.78
N ARG A 26 12.27 -15.75 10.48
CA ARG A 26 13.18 -16.36 11.46
C ARG A 26 14.23 -15.39 11.98
N ALA A 27 14.81 -14.58 11.09
CA ALA A 27 15.75 -13.53 11.45
C ALA A 27 15.10 -12.50 12.39
N ILE A 28 13.91 -11.99 12.02
CA ILE A 28 13.13 -11.06 12.86
C ILE A 28 12.83 -11.66 14.24
N ASN A 29 12.33 -12.90 14.29
CA ASN A 29 12.00 -13.57 15.54
C ASN A 29 13.24 -13.93 16.39
N SER A 30 14.43 -13.87 15.79
CA SER A 30 15.73 -14.06 16.44
C SER A 30 16.42 -12.73 16.79
N ASN A 31 15.70 -11.61 16.65
CA ASN A 31 16.20 -10.24 16.83
C ASN A 31 17.37 -9.85 15.91
N GLU A 32 17.47 -10.48 14.73
CA GLU A 32 18.39 -10.06 13.68
C GLU A 32 17.78 -8.92 12.84
N THR A 33 18.65 -8.07 12.28
CA THR A 33 18.22 -6.94 11.46
C THR A 33 17.75 -7.40 10.08
N VAL A 34 16.50 -7.07 9.74
CA VAL A 34 15.95 -7.23 8.39
C VAL A 34 15.59 -5.84 7.85
N PRO A 35 16.29 -5.30 6.83
CA PRO A 35 16.09 -3.92 6.36
C PRO A 35 14.65 -3.57 5.98
N ALA A 36 13.94 -4.49 5.33
CA ALA A 36 12.53 -4.30 4.97
C ALA A 36 11.61 -4.21 6.22
N PHE A 37 11.96 -4.92 7.29
CA PHE A 37 11.22 -4.87 8.56
C PHE A 37 11.48 -3.55 9.30
N GLU A 38 12.73 -3.10 9.33
CA GLU A 38 13.09 -1.78 9.87
C GLU A 38 12.40 -0.64 9.12
N ALA A 39 12.34 -0.70 7.78
CA ALA A 39 11.60 0.27 6.99
C ALA A 39 10.10 0.27 7.36
N ARG A 40 9.46 -0.90 7.41
CA ARG A 40 8.06 -1.03 7.82
C ARG A 40 7.79 -0.47 9.21
N ASN A 41 8.66 -0.75 10.18
CA ASN A 41 8.53 -0.24 11.54
C ASN A 41 8.69 1.28 11.60
N ARG A 42 9.68 1.85 10.90
CA ARG A 42 9.87 3.31 10.83
C ARG A 42 8.65 4.02 10.26
N MET A 43 8.01 3.46 9.22
CA MET A 43 6.76 4.00 8.68
C MET A 43 5.62 3.93 9.69
N THR A 44 5.50 2.81 10.41
CA THR A 44 4.44 2.62 11.42
C THR A 44 4.62 3.54 12.63
N MET A 45 5.86 3.87 12.97
CA MET A 45 6.22 4.78 14.07
C MET A 45 6.21 6.27 13.67
N ASP A 46 6.00 6.59 12.39
CA ASP A 46 5.84 7.98 11.93
C ASP A 46 4.42 8.48 12.25
N PHE A 47 4.11 8.64 13.54
CA PHE A 47 2.78 9.01 14.01
C PHE A 47 2.31 10.37 13.45
N GLY A 48 3.25 11.28 13.15
CA GLY A 48 2.96 12.57 12.50
C GLY A 48 2.68 12.45 10.99
N GLY A 49 3.12 11.35 10.35
CA GLY A 49 2.93 11.10 8.92
C GLY A 49 3.71 12.05 8.01
N ASP A 50 4.75 12.71 8.53
CA ASP A 50 5.50 13.74 7.82
C ASP A 50 6.68 13.16 7.03
N ASN A 51 7.20 11.99 7.40
CA ASN A 51 8.39 11.38 6.79
C ASN A 51 8.12 10.03 6.11
N ILE A 52 6.92 9.47 6.28
CA ILE A 52 6.54 8.17 5.73
C ILE A 52 6.71 8.10 4.21
N GLY A 53 6.43 9.18 3.49
CA GLY A 53 6.63 9.25 2.02
C GLY A 53 8.09 8.98 1.62
N ASN A 54 9.05 9.60 2.31
CA ASN A 54 10.48 9.40 2.04
C ASN A 54 10.92 7.96 2.39
N ILE A 55 10.47 7.45 3.55
CA ILE A 55 10.82 6.08 3.97
C ILE A 55 10.25 5.05 2.99
N ALA A 56 9.03 5.27 2.51
CA ALA A 56 8.37 4.43 1.51
C ALA A 56 9.11 4.49 0.17
N SER A 57 9.57 5.67 -0.25
CA SER A 57 10.38 5.86 -1.47
C SER A 57 11.68 5.05 -1.40
N ASP A 58 12.48 5.25 -0.34
CA ASP A 58 13.72 4.51 -0.10
C ASP A 58 13.49 2.98 -0.12
N ALA A 59 12.40 2.53 0.52
CA ALA A 59 12.05 1.11 0.60
C ALA A 59 11.57 0.53 -0.75
N PHE A 60 10.86 1.33 -1.55
CA PHE A 60 10.42 0.96 -2.88
C PHE A 60 11.61 0.83 -3.84
N GLU A 61 12.53 1.80 -3.84
CA GLU A 61 13.77 1.75 -4.63
C GLU A 61 14.68 0.58 -4.22
N ALA A 62 14.72 0.25 -2.92
CA ALA A 62 15.46 -0.90 -2.42
C ALA A 62 14.81 -2.26 -2.76
N GLY A 63 13.63 -2.27 -3.41
CA GLY A 63 12.97 -3.49 -3.87
C GLY A 63 12.32 -4.31 -2.74
N TYR A 64 11.91 -3.67 -1.64
CA TYR A 64 11.30 -4.36 -0.50
C TYR A 64 9.81 -4.68 -0.68
N TYR A 65 9.17 -4.06 -1.67
CA TYR A 65 7.75 -4.23 -1.95
C TYR A 65 7.49 -5.31 -2.99
N THR A 66 6.38 -6.02 -2.82
CA THR A 66 5.82 -6.95 -3.79
C THR A 66 4.52 -6.38 -4.33
N HIS A 67 4.33 -6.40 -5.66
CA HIS A 67 3.03 -6.11 -6.29
C HIS A 67 2.08 -7.28 -6.03
N VAL A 68 1.07 -7.09 -5.17
CA VAL A 68 0.23 -8.19 -4.68
C VAL A 68 -1.14 -8.27 -5.34
N SER A 69 -1.67 -7.15 -5.84
CA SER A 69 -2.97 -7.09 -6.50
C SER A 69 -3.14 -5.82 -7.34
N ASN A 70 -4.18 -5.83 -8.16
CA ASN A 70 -4.78 -4.63 -8.71
C ASN A 70 -6.20 -4.46 -8.18
N ILE A 71 -6.64 -3.23 -7.91
CA ILE A 71 -7.98 -2.91 -7.42
C ILE A 71 -8.62 -1.88 -8.33
N GLU A 72 -9.85 -2.14 -8.78
CA GLU A 72 -10.66 -1.17 -9.52
C GLU A 72 -11.41 -0.25 -8.54
N ALA A 73 -11.09 1.04 -8.56
CA ALA A 73 -11.65 2.01 -7.62
C ALA A 73 -11.66 3.43 -8.22
N ALA A 74 -12.43 4.33 -7.63
CA ALA A 74 -12.53 5.73 -8.02
C ALA A 74 -11.43 6.62 -7.40
N ASP A 75 -10.92 6.24 -6.22
CA ASP A 75 -9.94 6.99 -5.45
C ASP A 75 -9.29 6.10 -4.39
N LEU A 76 -8.26 6.62 -3.70
CA LEU A 76 -7.49 5.90 -2.69
C LEU A 76 -8.33 5.43 -1.49
N GLU A 77 -9.36 6.19 -1.11
CA GLU A 77 -10.26 5.80 -0.01
C GLU A 77 -11.07 4.56 -0.40
N GLN A 78 -11.58 4.53 -1.63
CA GLN A 78 -12.29 3.35 -2.13
C GLN A 78 -11.34 2.15 -2.31
N VAL A 79 -10.08 2.37 -2.72
CA VAL A 79 -9.07 1.30 -2.73
C VAL A 79 -8.90 0.71 -1.31
N PHE A 80 -8.79 1.58 -0.30
CA PHE A 80 -8.65 1.16 1.10
C PHE A 80 -9.87 0.40 1.60
N GLU A 81 -11.09 0.86 1.27
CA GLU A 81 -12.33 0.16 1.60
C GLU A 81 -12.40 -1.22 0.93
N ILE A 82 -12.20 -1.29 -0.39
CA ILE A 82 -12.26 -2.54 -1.16
C ILE A 82 -11.20 -3.53 -0.68
N GLY A 83 -9.95 -3.08 -0.50
CA GLY A 83 -8.87 -3.95 -0.06
C GLY A 83 -9.03 -4.52 1.36
N ASN A 84 -9.91 -3.94 2.18
CA ASN A 84 -10.15 -4.36 3.56
C ASN A 84 -11.50 -5.05 3.77
N ILE A 85 -12.52 -4.68 3.02
CA ILE A 85 -13.91 -5.13 3.20
C ILE A 85 -14.43 -5.84 1.94
N GLY A 86 -14.00 -5.42 0.75
CA GLY A 86 -14.46 -5.91 -0.54
C GLY A 86 -15.34 -4.89 -1.30
N PRO A 87 -15.96 -5.30 -2.41
CA PRO A 87 -16.13 -6.69 -2.84
C PRO A 87 -14.88 -7.30 -3.48
N GLU A 88 -14.73 -8.61 -3.35
CA GLU A 88 -13.62 -9.37 -3.96
C GLU A 88 -13.63 -9.31 -5.50
N SER A 89 -14.79 -9.04 -6.11
CA SER A 89 -14.93 -8.89 -7.57
C SER A 89 -14.08 -7.78 -8.15
N ASP A 90 -13.74 -6.79 -7.33
CA ASP A 90 -13.02 -5.58 -7.75
C ASP A 90 -11.50 -5.75 -7.49
N ILE A 91 -11.08 -6.92 -7.01
CA ILE A 91 -9.69 -7.25 -6.66
C ILE A 91 -9.16 -8.33 -7.60
N GLU A 92 -8.16 -7.97 -8.41
CA GLU A 92 -7.34 -8.91 -9.14
C GLU A 92 -6.11 -9.29 -8.30
N ARG A 93 -6.09 -10.51 -7.73
CA ARG A 93 -4.95 -10.98 -6.91
C ARG A 93 -3.82 -11.50 -7.79
N LEU A 94 -2.62 -10.96 -7.59
CA LEU A 94 -1.38 -11.39 -8.25
C LEU A 94 -0.52 -12.28 -7.34
N GLY A 95 -0.75 -12.19 -6.03
CA GLY A 95 -0.06 -12.99 -5.02
C GLY A 95 -0.77 -12.94 -3.67
N ARG A 96 -0.01 -13.23 -2.60
CA ARG A 96 -0.50 -13.12 -1.23
C ARG A 96 -0.70 -11.65 -0.89
N MET A 97 -1.96 -11.24 -0.73
CA MET A 97 -2.35 -9.90 -0.31
C MET A 97 -3.01 -9.97 1.08
N SER A 98 -2.57 -9.10 1.98
CA SER A 98 -3.25 -8.80 3.25
C SER A 98 -4.14 -7.56 3.13
N SER A 99 -4.94 -7.28 4.17
CA SER A 99 -5.62 -5.99 4.35
C SER A 99 -4.67 -4.82 4.11
N ILE A 100 -5.15 -3.77 3.47
CA ILE A 100 -4.40 -2.54 3.22
C ILE A 100 -4.16 -1.82 4.54
N SER A 101 -2.91 -1.46 4.81
CA SER A 101 -2.49 -0.84 6.07
C SER A 101 -1.37 0.17 5.89
N VAL A 102 -0.99 0.84 7.00
CA VAL A 102 0.09 1.84 7.04
C VAL A 102 1.37 1.27 6.43
N GLY A 103 1.96 2.03 5.52
CA GLY A 103 3.17 1.66 4.79
C GLY A 103 2.92 0.91 3.47
N ASP A 104 1.70 0.50 3.15
CA ASP A 104 1.38 -0.04 1.82
C ASP A 104 1.40 1.08 0.77
N ILE A 105 1.86 0.77 -0.45
CA ILE A 105 1.92 1.71 -1.57
C ILE A 105 0.82 1.39 -2.57
N LEU A 106 0.09 2.42 -2.97
CA LEU A 106 -0.94 2.40 -4.00
C LEU A 106 -0.44 3.22 -5.19
N ILE A 107 -0.45 2.62 -6.38
CA ILE A 107 -0.03 3.30 -7.61
C ILE A 107 -1.21 3.38 -8.57
N ASP A 108 -1.60 4.59 -8.97
CA ASP A 108 -2.67 4.79 -9.94
C ASP A 108 -2.20 4.56 -11.40
N GLU A 109 -3.13 4.66 -12.35
CA GLU A 109 -2.81 4.47 -13.78
C GLU A 109 -1.90 5.55 -14.36
N SER A 110 -1.79 6.72 -13.72
CA SER A 110 -0.86 7.77 -14.11
C SER A 110 0.57 7.51 -13.60
N GLY A 111 0.74 6.52 -12.73
CA GLY A 111 2.01 6.19 -12.08
C GLY A 111 2.29 6.96 -10.79
N THR A 112 1.30 7.73 -10.31
CA THR A 112 1.38 8.46 -9.03
C THR A 112 1.38 7.45 -7.89
N LYS A 113 2.35 7.55 -6.99
CA LYS A 113 2.54 6.63 -5.87
C LYS A 113 2.08 7.30 -4.58
N SER A 114 1.22 6.62 -3.84
CA SER A 114 0.73 7.08 -2.55
C SER A 114 0.95 6.00 -1.50
N VAL A 115 1.56 6.36 -0.37
CA VAL A 115 1.69 5.47 0.79
C VAL A 115 0.53 5.72 1.75
N VAL A 116 -0.02 4.65 2.32
CA VAL A 116 -1.00 4.72 3.41
C VAL A 116 -0.30 5.23 4.66
N ALA A 117 -0.73 6.39 5.17
CA ALA A 117 -0.18 7.01 6.37
C ALA A 117 -1.00 6.67 7.62
N SER A 118 -0.51 7.09 8.80
CA SER A 118 -1.27 6.98 10.06
C SER A 118 -2.67 7.59 9.95
N PHE A 119 -2.78 8.67 9.15
CA PHE A 119 -4.03 9.28 8.73
C PHE A 119 -3.97 9.62 7.24
N GLY A 120 -4.87 9.04 6.46
CA GLY A 120 -4.99 9.28 5.02
C GLY A 120 -3.79 8.74 4.21
N PHE A 121 -3.40 9.48 3.19
CA PHE A 121 -2.36 9.07 2.23
C PHE A 121 -1.33 10.19 2.03
N LYS A 122 -0.10 9.80 1.73
CA LYS A 122 1.00 10.72 1.40
C LYS A 122 1.63 10.31 0.08
N GLU A 123 1.98 11.29 -0.74
CA GLU A 123 2.69 11.05 -2.00
C GLU A 123 4.10 10.49 -1.73
N VAL A 124 4.52 9.56 -2.58
CA VAL A 124 5.87 8.97 -2.59
C VAL A 124 6.59 9.52 -3.82
N ASN A 125 7.62 10.34 -3.56
CA ASN A 125 8.43 11.03 -4.58
C ASN A 125 9.78 10.35 -4.80
#